data_AF-A0A7R9R165-F1
#
_entry.id   AF-A0A7R9R165-F1
#
_cell.length_a   1.000
_cell.length_b   1.000
_cell.length_c   1.000
_cell.angle_alpha   90.00
_cell.angle_beta   90.00
_cell.angle_gamma   90.00
#
_symmetry.space_group_name_H-M   'P 1'
#
loop_
_entity.id
_entity.type
_entity.pdbx_description
1 polymer ?
#
loop_
_entity_poly.entity_id
_entity_poly.type
_entity_poly.pdbx_seq_one_letter_code
_entity_poly.pdbx_strand_id
1 'polypeptide(L)' 'MLISIFVDIDDKNSSKRVLYLDQPSLGLFDRDLLMKGMNDSSVAAYYDLMVKSA' A
#
# COMPACT_ATOMS: atom_id res chain seq x y z
N MET A 1 -6.72 -6.43 0.16
CA MET A 1 -6.00 -7.66 -0.23
C MET A 1 -4.71 -7.75 0.58
N LEU A 2 -4.25 -8.95 0.95
CA LEU A 2 -3.05 -9.15 1.76
C LEU A 2 -1.75 -9.29 0.95
N ILE A 3 -1.87 -9.64 -0.34
CA ILE A 3 -0.75 -9.82 -1.27
C ILE A 3 -1.16 -9.14 -2.58
N SER A 4 -0.24 -8.38 -3.20
CA SER A 4 -0.43 -7.87 -4.56
C SER A 4 0.02 -8.94 -5.55
N ILE A 5 -0.87 -9.32 -6.47
CA ILE A 5 -0.61 -10.34 -7.48
C ILE A 5 -0.93 -9.74 -8.85
N PHE A 6 0.05 -9.67 -9.74
CA PHE A 6 -0.12 -9.10 -11.07
C PHE A 6 0.84 -9.72 -12.09
N VAL A 7 0.57 -9.52 -13.39
CA VAL A 7 1.45 -9.98 -14.47
C VAL A 7 2.10 -8.76 -15.11
N ASP A 8 3.42 -8.76 -15.21
CA ASP A 8 4.17 -7.69 -15.86
C ASP A 8 5.35 -8.24 -16.69
N ILE A 9 6.06 -7.34 -17.38
CA ILE A 9 7.28 -7.62 -18.13
C ILE A 9 8.37 -8.07 -17.18
N ASP A 10 9.10 -9.15 -17.51
CA ASP A 10 10.26 -9.58 -16.73
C ASP A 10 11.39 -8.54 -16.83
N ASP A 11 11.79 -8.00 -15.68
CA ASP A 11 12.87 -7.00 -15.57
C ASP A 11 14.21 -7.47 -16.15
N LYS A 12 14.45 -8.79 -16.20
CA LYS A 12 15.66 -9.40 -16.79
C LYS A 12 15.49 -9.78 -18.25
N ASN A 13 14.26 -9.84 -18.76
CA ASN A 13 13.97 -10.16 -20.15
C ASN A 13 12.66 -9.52 -20.61
N SER A 14 12.78 -8.37 -21.26
CA SER A 14 11.63 -7.58 -21.69
C SER A 14 10.74 -8.23 -22.75
N SER A 15 11.15 -9.36 -23.33
CA SER A 15 10.34 -10.15 -24.27
C SER A 15 9.41 -11.15 -23.57
N LYS A 16 9.48 -11.30 -22.24
CA LYS A 16 8.68 -12.24 -21.46
C LYS A 16 7.77 -11.51 -20.46
N ARG A 17 6.67 -12.17 -20.10
CA ARG A 17 5.77 -11.78 -19.01
C ARG A 17 5.91 -12.77 -17.87
N VAL A 18 5.87 -12.31 -16.63
CA VAL A 18 5.94 -13.15 -15.43
C VAL A 18 4.91 -12.71 -14.39
N LEU A 19 4.57 -13.63 -13.48
CA LEU A 19 3.72 -13.33 -12.33
C LEU A 19 4.57 -12.69 -11.23
N TYR A 20 4.15 -11.51 -10.80
CA TYR A 20 4.72 -10.78 -9.68
C TYR A 20 3.87 -10.99 -8.43
N LEU A 21 4.55 -11.23 -7.31
CA LEU A 21 3.99 -11.21 -5.96
C LEU A 21 4.70 -10.09 -5.19
N ASP A 22 3.96 -9.10 -4.73
CA ASP A 22 4.52 -7.92 -4.08
C ASP A 22 3.70 -7.50 -2.85
N GLN A 23 4.26 -6.58 -2.06
CA GLN A 23 3.57 -5.94 -0.95
C GLN A 23 2.29 -5.24 -1.43
N PRO A 24 1.16 -5.36 -0.72
CA PRO A 24 -0.06 -4.65 -1.06
C PRO A 24 0.08 -3.15 -0.82
N SER A 25 -0.74 -2.35 -1.49
CA SER A 25 -0.93 -0.94 -1.16
C SER A 25 -1.40 -0.81 0.29
N LEU A 26 -0.80 0.14 1.01
CA LEU A 26 -1.34 0.61 2.27
C LEU A 26 -2.48 1.59 1.95
N GLY A 27 -3.54 1.61 2.78
CA GLY A 27 -4.62 2.61 2.64
C GLY A 27 -4.16 4.03 2.98
N LEU A 28 -2.96 4.14 3.55
CA LEU A 28 -2.21 5.38 3.72
C LEU A 28 -1.20 5.53 2.57
N PHE A 29 -0.96 6.78 2.16
CA PHE A 29 -0.04 7.11 1.07
C PHE A 29 1.43 6.70 1.35
N ASP A 30 1.80 6.49 2.62
CA ASP A 30 3.17 6.19 3.03
C ASP A 30 3.18 5.21 4.23
N ARG A 31 4.13 4.26 4.19
CA ARG A 31 4.41 3.33 5.28
C ARG A 31 4.87 4.06 6.54
N ASP A 32 5.57 5.18 6.41
CA ASP A 32 6.08 5.92 7.55
C ASP A 32 4.95 6.44 8.44
N LEU A 33 3.78 6.73 7.86
CA LEU A 33 2.60 7.14 8.62
C LEU A 33 2.06 6.03 9.54
N LEU A 34 2.32 4.75 9.24
CA LEU A 34 1.97 3.65 10.14
C LEU A 34 2.89 3.57 11.36
N MET A 35 4.09 4.16 11.29
CA MET A 35 5.03 4.20 12.41
C MET A 35 4.88 5.45 13.27
N LYS A 36 4.19 6.46 12.76
CA LYS A 36 3.89 7.69 13.51
C LYS A 36 2.72 7.46 14.46
N GLY A 37 2.73 8.16 15.60
CA GLY A 37 1.63 8.15 16.55
C GLY A 37 0.50 9.12 16.16
N MET A 38 -0.59 9.10 16.92
CA MET A 38 -1.76 9.99 16.75
C MET A 38 -1.46 11.49 16.87
N ASN A 39 -0.24 11.88 17.27
CA ASN A 39 0.21 13.26 17.24
C ASN A 39 0.48 13.77 15.82
N ASP A 40 0.65 12.88 14.82
CA ASP A 40 0.73 13.27 13.41
C ASP A 40 -0.68 13.51 12.87
N SER A 41 -0.89 14.69 12.28
CA SER A 41 -2.21 15.12 11.78
C SER A 41 -2.74 14.24 10.65
N SER A 42 -1.86 13.63 9.85
CA SER A 42 -2.26 12.74 8.75
C SER A 42 -2.78 11.41 9.29
N VAL A 43 -2.12 10.88 10.34
CA VAL A 43 -2.55 9.65 11.02
C VAL A 43 -3.90 9.86 11.70
N ALA A 44 -4.06 10.98 12.42
CA ALA A 44 -5.32 11.33 13.07
C ALA A 44 -6.47 11.51 12.06
N ALA A 45 -6.23 12.22 10.95
CA ALA A 45 -7.25 12.44 9.91
C ALA A 45 -7.67 11.14 9.22
N TYR A 46 -6.72 10.24 8.94
CA TYR A 46 -7.02 8.94 8.36
C TYR A 46 -7.80 8.05 9.33
N TYR A 47 -7.44 8.04 10.61
CA TYR A 47 -8.22 7.34 11.64
C TYR A 47 -9.65 7.87 11.72
N ASP A 48 -9.81 9.19 11.75
CA ASP A 48 -11.12 9.84 11.76
C ASP A 48 -11.96 9.47 10.54
N LEU A 49 -11.36 9.45 9.34
CA LEU A 49 -12.04 8.99 8.13
C LEU A 49 -12.55 7.56 8.31
N MET A 50 -11.70 6.65 8.79
CA MET A 50 -12.06 5.24 8.95
C MET A 50 -13.14 5.01 10.02
N VAL A 51 -13.18 5.81 11.08
CA VAL A 51 -14.16 5.66 12.17
C VAL A 51 -15.45 6.41 11.90
N LYS A 52 -15.39 7.64 11.38
CA LYS A 52 -16.57 8.50 11.16
C LYS A 52 -17.33 8.18 9.89
N SER A 53 -16.68 7.52 8.92
CA SER A 53 -17.31 7.12 7.66
C SER A 53 -17.84 5.68 7.68
N ALA A 54 -17.81 5.02 8.85
CA ALA A 54 -18.29 3.65 9.06
C ALA A 54 -19.72 3.61 9.61
#